data_AF-A0A8W8KVT3-F1
#
_entry.id   AF-A0A8W8KVT3-F1
#
_cell.length_a   1.000
_cell.length_b   1.000
_cell.length_c   1.000
_cell.angle_alpha   90.00
_cell.angle_beta   90.00
_cell.angle_gamma   90.00
#
_symmetry.space_group_name_H-M   'P 1'
#
loop_
_entity.id
_entity.type
_entity.pdbx_description
1 polymer ?
#
loop_
_entity_poly.entity_id
_entity_poly.type
_entity_poly.pdbx_seq_one_letter_code
_entity_poly.pdbx_strand_id
1 'polypeptide(L)'
;VRPLQTEIDQMRLRNKTLEDQTKSFSKEVLELQEKLDAERQEHGELRIKHQRMIIDFSDTKSQVKHDNFKVENYDRVKIERDGLEHDRLDIQRQLSVLEGAHQTLTKERDDLHSELSAAKQSLSLLKQDKEYLTKQVSDLTNRCTYAEEKVQQSGHELEDAKRAREEMYEKYVSSRDQYKTEYENKLREELEQIRLKTNGEIDRLRTSTKEMYERENRNLREARDMAISEKDRAVATERETSTKYEQLLTEFRQVQMHGDSKTAGLQNEMKLKSFELERLQMVHEDTLRNLGQAKLDIEKLEKKSEVLTKEYYTLQAGMDKKVAELEAQMSEKNAKIQMYERVEKELDEVVLQAAHVEDDQEAEKVLFSYGYGANVPTTSKRRLQQSVHLARRVLALEKINTQLRQDLEREKTKIKQLAEELKNNNTILDQAQQPYNYLIDSVRQRDAQINKQKEHIANLEADVQQLEKERDDLVRTKNNMSLDLERLLNQKEEMSVMKQVVMNLSNRQYGEKKTKSRDLARPKSPSTHKTFGSFEPHDEPEIVKPGFITVTNDKSHWSKKLKQKNTEQSTKFSKVYATAKS
;
A
#
# COMPACT_ATOMS: atom_id res chain seq x y z
N VAL A 1 -40.90 42.47 344.18
CA VAL A 1 -40.40 41.57 343.09
C VAL A 1 -41.17 41.73 341.77
N ARG A 2 -42.52 41.67 341.73
CA ARG A 2 -43.29 41.69 340.45
C ARG A 2 -43.09 42.85 339.43
N PRO A 3 -42.64 44.08 339.73
CA PRO A 3 -42.71 45.19 338.75
C PRO A 3 -41.89 45.02 337.45
N LEU A 4 -40.66 44.50 337.55
CA LEU A 4 -39.64 44.58 336.49
C LEU A 4 -39.93 43.75 335.22
N GLN A 5 -40.91 42.84 335.26
CA GLN A 5 -41.26 42.03 334.08
C GLN A 5 -41.91 42.88 332.96
N THR A 6 -42.66 43.91 333.36
CA THR A 6 -43.63 44.61 332.49
C THR A 6 -43.01 45.59 331.49
N GLU A 7 -41.80 46.08 331.77
CA GLU A 7 -41.16 47.18 331.03
C GLU A 7 -40.44 46.67 329.76
N ILE A 8 -39.94 45.43 329.79
CA ILE A 8 -39.21 44.79 328.68
C ILE A 8 -40.12 44.55 327.47
N ASP A 9 -41.37 44.14 327.68
CA ASP A 9 -42.28 43.80 326.59
C ASP A 9 -42.83 45.03 325.85
N GLN A 10 -42.92 46.20 326.50
CA GLN A 10 -43.26 47.45 325.82
C GLN A 10 -42.18 47.86 324.80
N MET A 11 -40.90 47.71 325.16
CA MET A 11 -39.79 48.04 324.25
C MET A 11 -39.72 47.13 323.02
N ARG A 12 -40.08 45.84 323.16
CA ARG A 12 -40.18 44.90 322.04
C ARG A 12 -41.23 45.30 321.02
N LEU A 13 -42.41 45.74 321.47
CA LEU A 13 -43.50 46.17 320.58
C LEU A 13 -43.14 47.44 319.79
N ARG A 14 -42.44 48.38 320.44
CA ARG A 14 -41.97 49.64 319.82
C ARG A 14 -41.06 49.37 318.62
N ASN A 15 -40.10 48.44 318.78
CA ASN A 15 -39.07 48.17 317.76
C ASN A 15 -39.67 47.58 316.47
N LYS A 16 -40.59 46.62 316.60
CA LYS A 16 -41.27 45.97 315.46
C LYS A 16 -42.03 46.98 314.57
N THR A 17 -42.59 48.03 315.18
CA THR A 17 -43.39 49.04 314.47
C THR A 17 -42.56 49.87 313.48
N LEU A 18 -41.25 50.04 313.73
CA LEU A 18 -40.36 50.84 312.87
C LEU A 18 -39.81 50.04 311.67
N GLU A 19 -39.62 48.72 311.81
CA GLU A 19 -39.22 47.86 310.69
C GLU A 19 -40.27 47.88 309.56
N ASP A 20 -41.56 47.80 309.92
CA ASP A 20 -42.63 47.69 308.94
C ASP A 20 -42.88 49.03 308.20
N GLN A 21 -42.66 50.17 308.86
CA GLN A 21 -42.62 51.49 308.21
C GLN A 21 -41.47 51.61 307.21
N THR A 22 -40.29 51.10 307.56
CA THR A 22 -39.09 51.15 306.70
C THR A 22 -39.28 50.34 305.42
N LYS A 23 -39.96 49.18 305.50
CA LYS A 23 -40.31 48.35 304.34
C LYS A 23 -41.30 49.04 303.39
N SER A 24 -42.19 49.89 303.90
CA SER A 24 -43.20 50.60 303.09
C SER A 24 -42.55 51.57 302.10
N PHE A 25 -41.71 52.50 302.59
CA PHE A 25 -41.07 53.50 301.74
C PHE A 25 -40.11 52.87 300.71
N SER A 26 -39.48 51.74 301.04
CA SER A 26 -38.63 51.01 300.08
C SER A 26 -39.41 50.46 298.88
N LYS A 27 -40.74 50.31 298.97
CA LYS A 27 -41.59 49.83 297.87
C LYS A 27 -42.06 50.95 296.96
N GLU A 28 -42.45 52.11 297.52
CA GLU A 28 -42.93 53.26 296.74
C GLU A 28 -41.86 53.83 295.80
N VAL A 29 -40.60 53.88 296.23
CA VAL A 29 -39.47 54.31 295.38
C VAL A 29 -39.32 53.40 294.15
N LEU A 30 -39.54 52.09 294.31
CA LEU A 30 -39.38 51.10 293.27
C LEU A 30 -40.48 51.23 292.20
N GLU A 31 -41.73 51.44 292.62
CA GLU A 31 -42.87 51.68 291.70
C GLU A 31 -42.82 53.02 290.96
N LEU A 32 -42.03 53.99 291.42
CA LEU A 32 -41.78 55.25 290.70
C LEU A 32 -40.65 55.09 289.67
N GLN A 33 -39.65 54.25 289.96
CA GLN A 33 -38.56 53.96 289.05
C GLN A 33 -39.07 53.30 287.76
N GLU A 34 -39.92 52.27 287.87
CA GLU A 34 -40.50 51.56 286.72
C GLU A 34 -41.31 52.48 285.79
N LYS A 35 -42.06 53.44 286.36
CA LYS A 35 -42.90 54.37 285.60
C LYS A 35 -42.06 55.36 284.76
N LEU A 36 -40.90 55.78 285.25
CA LEU A 36 -40.01 56.70 284.53
C LEU A 36 -39.36 56.03 283.31
N ASP A 37 -38.94 54.77 283.45
CA ASP A 37 -38.29 54.06 282.35
C ASP A 37 -39.29 53.56 281.28
N ALA A 38 -40.57 53.33 281.65
CA ALA A 38 -41.64 53.08 280.69
C ALA A 38 -41.93 54.28 279.76
N GLU A 39 -42.04 55.49 280.30
CA GLU A 39 -42.33 56.72 279.51
C GLU A 39 -41.17 57.04 278.54
N ARG A 40 -39.93 56.84 278.99
CA ARG A 40 -38.71 56.91 278.16
C ARG A 40 -38.74 55.93 276.99
N GLN A 41 -39.26 54.72 277.19
CA GLN A 41 -39.41 53.76 276.09
C GLN A 41 -40.45 54.23 275.08
N GLU A 42 -41.65 54.63 275.52
CA GLU A 42 -42.72 55.10 274.62
C GLU A 42 -42.28 56.32 273.79
N HIS A 43 -41.63 57.31 274.41
CA HIS A 43 -41.09 58.47 273.69
C HIS A 43 -39.98 58.06 272.68
N GLY A 44 -39.20 57.00 272.99
CA GLY A 44 -38.24 56.41 272.06
C GLY A 44 -38.91 55.82 270.83
N GLU A 45 -39.93 54.99 271.03
CA GLU A 45 -40.72 54.34 269.97
C GLU A 45 -41.46 55.37 269.09
N LEU A 46 -42.07 56.39 269.71
CA LEU A 46 -42.76 57.46 269.00
C LEU A 46 -41.81 58.28 268.10
N ARG A 47 -40.58 58.53 268.56
CA ARG A 47 -39.55 59.22 267.76
C ARG A 47 -39.13 58.38 266.54
N ILE A 48 -38.95 57.07 266.71
CA ILE A 48 -38.65 56.14 265.60
C ILE A 48 -39.81 56.15 264.58
N LYS A 49 -41.06 56.11 265.05
CA LYS A 49 -42.26 56.13 264.19
C LYS A 49 -42.36 57.42 263.37
N HIS A 50 -42.11 58.58 263.99
CA HIS A 50 -42.09 59.87 263.28
C HIS A 50 -40.97 59.93 262.23
N GLN A 51 -39.75 59.47 262.60
CA GLN A 51 -38.59 59.51 261.71
C GLN A 51 -38.74 58.56 260.50
N ARG A 52 -39.42 57.42 260.68
CA ARG A 52 -39.83 56.52 259.58
C ARG A 52 -40.83 57.18 258.64
N MET A 53 -41.85 57.84 259.18
CA MET A 53 -42.90 58.51 258.39
C MET A 53 -42.35 59.67 257.53
N ILE A 54 -41.25 60.30 257.93
CA ILE A 54 -40.53 61.29 257.11
C ILE A 54 -39.86 60.63 255.89
N ILE A 55 -39.28 59.44 256.05
CA ILE A 55 -38.68 58.67 254.95
C ILE A 55 -39.77 58.23 253.98
N ASP A 56 -40.85 57.61 254.49
CA ASP A 56 -41.99 57.16 253.68
C ASP A 56 -42.61 58.33 252.85
N PHE A 57 -42.66 59.54 253.42
CA PHE A 57 -43.09 60.75 252.72
C PHE A 57 -42.08 61.25 251.67
N SER A 58 -40.77 61.15 251.94
CA SER A 58 -39.72 61.51 250.98
C SER A 58 -39.73 60.59 249.76
N ASP A 59 -39.92 59.29 249.98
CA ASP A 59 -39.93 58.28 248.93
C ASP A 59 -41.19 58.39 248.06
N THR A 60 -42.37 58.50 248.68
CA THR A 60 -43.63 58.73 247.94
C THR A 60 -43.62 60.05 247.16
N LYS A 61 -43.07 61.15 247.73
CA LYS A 61 -42.89 62.42 247.02
C LYS A 61 -41.92 62.31 245.83
N SER A 62 -40.91 61.46 245.94
CA SER A 62 -39.96 61.20 244.84
C SER A 62 -40.59 60.34 243.75
N GLN A 63 -41.37 59.33 244.12
CA GLN A 63 -42.15 58.49 243.21
C GLN A 63 -43.18 59.32 242.41
N VAL A 64 -43.97 60.17 243.08
CA VAL A 64 -44.95 61.05 242.41
C VAL A 64 -44.28 61.99 241.41
N LYS A 65 -43.10 62.55 241.72
CA LYS A 65 -42.32 63.34 240.75
C LYS A 65 -41.90 62.51 239.54
N HIS A 66 -41.42 61.30 239.77
CA HIS A 66 -40.97 60.39 238.71
C HIS A 66 -42.13 59.94 237.81
N ASP A 67 -43.31 59.69 238.37
CA ASP A 67 -44.50 59.29 237.60
C ASP A 67 -45.15 60.48 236.88
N ASN A 68 -45.20 61.68 237.47
CA ASN A 68 -45.59 62.89 236.75
C ASN A 68 -44.69 63.14 235.52
N PHE A 69 -43.37 62.97 235.67
CA PHE A 69 -42.43 63.10 234.55
C PHE A 69 -42.70 62.07 233.43
N LYS A 70 -43.14 60.84 233.76
CA LYS A 70 -43.59 59.86 232.75
C LYS A 70 -44.83 60.35 232.00
N VAL A 71 -45.82 60.87 232.73
CA VAL A 71 -47.07 61.37 232.14
C VAL A 71 -46.82 62.58 231.22
N GLU A 72 -46.07 63.58 231.70
CA GLU A 72 -45.75 64.80 230.91
C GLU A 72 -44.99 64.51 229.61
N ASN A 73 -44.16 63.45 229.58
CA ASN A 73 -43.42 63.05 228.38
C ASN A 73 -44.11 61.95 227.56
N TYR A 74 -45.18 61.33 228.06
CA TYR A 74 -45.85 60.20 227.40
C TYR A 74 -46.32 60.56 225.99
N ASP A 75 -47.04 61.68 225.84
CA ASP A 75 -47.56 62.09 224.54
C ASP A 75 -46.46 62.44 223.53
N ARG A 76 -45.31 62.98 223.99
CA ARG A 76 -44.16 63.23 223.12
C ARG A 76 -43.54 61.91 222.62
N VAL A 77 -43.21 61.01 223.53
CA VAL A 77 -42.63 59.70 223.20
C VAL A 77 -43.59 58.87 222.33
N LYS A 78 -44.90 59.01 222.56
CA LYS A 78 -45.95 58.41 221.73
C LYS A 78 -45.96 58.98 220.31
N ILE A 79 -45.91 60.32 220.15
CA ILE A 79 -45.86 60.96 218.83
C ILE A 79 -44.56 60.61 218.09
N GLU A 80 -43.41 60.59 218.78
CA GLU A 80 -42.12 60.18 218.21
C GLU A 80 -42.16 58.71 217.76
N ARG A 81 -42.74 57.80 218.57
CA ARG A 81 -43.00 56.41 218.18
C ARG A 81 -43.91 56.32 216.94
N ASP A 82 -45.03 57.05 216.94
CA ASP A 82 -46.03 56.96 215.87
C ASP A 82 -45.51 57.53 214.54
N GLY A 83 -44.65 58.56 214.59
CA GLY A 83 -43.88 59.04 213.45
C GLY A 83 -42.88 57.98 212.94
N LEU A 84 -42.05 57.44 213.84
CA LEU A 84 -41.09 56.39 213.47
C LEU A 84 -41.75 55.10 212.97
N GLU A 85 -42.96 54.77 213.44
CA GLU A 85 -43.75 53.65 212.92
C GLU A 85 -44.33 53.95 211.53
N HIS A 86 -44.79 55.18 211.28
CA HIS A 86 -45.19 55.60 209.93
C HIS A 86 -44.01 55.58 208.95
N ASP A 87 -42.86 56.16 209.32
CA ASP A 87 -41.63 56.14 208.52
C ASP A 87 -41.16 54.70 208.25
N ARG A 88 -41.20 53.83 209.27
CA ARG A 88 -40.89 52.39 209.13
C ARG A 88 -41.81 51.72 208.11
N LEU A 89 -43.12 51.98 208.16
CA LEU A 89 -44.10 51.39 207.24
C LEU A 89 -43.94 51.91 205.80
N ASP A 90 -43.66 53.20 205.62
CA ASP A 90 -43.44 53.78 204.30
C ASP A 90 -42.10 53.36 203.69
N ILE A 91 -41.02 53.26 204.48
CA ILE A 91 -39.75 52.66 204.03
C ILE A 91 -39.94 51.18 203.70
N GLN A 92 -40.69 50.41 204.51
CA GLN A 92 -41.00 49.01 204.23
C GLN A 92 -41.82 48.85 202.94
N ARG A 93 -42.75 49.77 202.66
CA ARG A 93 -43.51 49.83 201.41
C ARG A 93 -42.63 50.18 200.21
N GLN A 94 -41.74 51.17 200.34
CA GLN A 94 -40.79 51.54 199.28
C GLN A 94 -39.82 50.39 198.98
N LEU A 95 -39.30 49.72 200.01
CA LEU A 95 -38.47 48.52 199.89
C LEU A 95 -39.21 47.44 199.11
N SER A 96 -40.45 47.10 199.48
CA SER A 96 -41.24 46.07 198.79
C SER A 96 -41.49 46.39 197.30
N VAL A 97 -41.69 47.67 196.96
CA VAL A 97 -41.79 48.12 195.54
C VAL A 97 -40.45 47.99 194.81
N LEU A 98 -39.34 48.35 195.45
CA LEU A 98 -37.99 48.22 194.89
C LEU A 98 -37.56 46.76 194.73
N GLU A 99 -37.94 45.88 195.66
CA GLU A 99 -37.76 44.42 195.57
C GLU A 99 -38.56 43.86 194.38
N GLY A 100 -39.81 44.27 194.19
CA GLY A 100 -40.62 43.88 193.04
C GLY A 100 -40.03 44.36 191.69
N ALA A 101 -39.52 45.60 191.65
CA ALA A 101 -38.82 46.14 190.48
C ALA A 101 -37.50 45.39 190.21
N HIS A 102 -36.69 45.12 191.24
CA HIS A 102 -35.46 44.34 191.13
C HIS A 102 -35.75 42.92 190.65
N GLN A 103 -36.78 42.25 191.18
CA GLN A 103 -37.18 40.91 190.73
C GLN A 103 -37.64 40.90 189.27
N THR A 104 -38.29 41.97 188.80
CA THR A 104 -38.72 42.11 187.40
C THR A 104 -37.52 42.33 186.48
N LEU A 105 -36.65 43.29 186.78
CA LEU A 105 -35.40 43.54 186.05
C LEU A 105 -34.44 42.33 186.08
N THR A 106 -34.46 41.54 187.15
CA THR A 106 -33.71 40.27 187.26
C THR A 106 -34.21 39.26 186.24
N LYS A 107 -35.53 39.05 186.16
CA LYS A 107 -36.15 38.17 185.15
C LYS A 107 -35.84 38.65 183.74
N GLU A 108 -36.10 39.92 183.42
CA GLU A 108 -35.79 40.50 182.11
C GLU A 108 -34.32 40.30 181.71
N ARG A 109 -33.38 40.48 182.66
CA ARG A 109 -31.94 40.26 182.46
C ARG A 109 -31.59 38.78 182.25
N ASP A 110 -32.27 37.86 182.93
CA ASP A 110 -32.08 36.41 182.78
C ASP A 110 -32.73 35.87 181.50
N ASP A 111 -33.91 36.36 181.13
CA ASP A 111 -34.62 36.05 179.90
C ASP A 111 -33.83 36.55 178.67
N LEU A 112 -33.39 37.81 178.67
CA LEU A 112 -32.50 38.35 177.62
C LEU A 112 -31.14 37.62 177.55
N HIS A 113 -30.63 37.11 178.67
CA HIS A 113 -29.43 36.27 178.67
C HIS A 113 -29.70 34.91 178.01
N SER A 114 -30.87 34.30 178.29
CA SER A 114 -31.34 33.06 177.68
C SER A 114 -31.54 33.22 176.16
N GLU A 115 -32.23 34.28 175.73
CA GLU A 115 -32.42 34.63 174.32
C GLU A 115 -31.08 34.87 173.61
N LEU A 116 -30.17 35.63 174.21
CA LEU A 116 -28.83 35.87 173.67
C LEU A 116 -28.00 34.57 173.56
N SER A 117 -28.19 33.63 174.49
CA SER A 117 -27.57 32.30 174.43
C SER A 117 -28.14 31.46 173.28
N ALA A 118 -29.47 31.41 173.16
CA ALA A 118 -30.17 30.71 172.08
C ALA A 118 -29.81 31.30 170.69
N ALA A 119 -29.77 32.63 170.57
CA ALA A 119 -29.36 33.32 169.34
C ALA A 119 -27.90 33.03 168.97
N LYS A 120 -26.99 32.95 169.95
CA LYS A 120 -25.58 32.54 169.72
C LYS A 120 -25.47 31.09 169.26
N GLN A 121 -26.25 30.17 169.84
CA GLN A 121 -26.29 28.77 169.42
C GLN A 121 -26.83 28.63 168.00
N SER A 122 -27.96 29.29 167.69
CA SER A 122 -28.53 29.36 166.33
C SER A 122 -27.53 29.93 165.31
N LEU A 123 -26.86 31.04 165.63
CA LEU A 123 -25.82 31.62 164.77
C LEU A 123 -24.62 30.69 164.57
N SER A 124 -24.29 29.83 165.54
CA SER A 124 -23.23 28.84 165.41
C SER A 124 -23.65 27.71 164.45
N LEU A 125 -24.88 27.21 164.56
CA LEU A 125 -25.44 26.21 163.65
C LEU A 125 -25.53 26.75 162.22
N LEU A 126 -26.11 27.95 162.02
CA LEU A 126 -26.20 28.58 160.70
C LEU A 126 -24.83 28.85 160.06
N LYS A 127 -23.77 29.06 160.85
CA LYS A 127 -22.39 29.14 160.34
C LYS A 127 -21.88 27.77 159.88
N GLN A 128 -22.13 26.72 160.65
CA GLN A 128 -21.76 25.34 160.31
C GLN A 128 -22.50 24.87 159.05
N ASP A 129 -23.81 25.14 158.95
CA ASP A 129 -24.63 24.85 157.77
C ASP A 129 -24.13 25.62 156.55
N LYS A 130 -23.82 26.92 156.70
CA LYS A 130 -23.23 27.72 155.63
C LYS A 130 -21.88 27.14 155.17
N GLU A 131 -21.01 26.73 156.08
CA GLU A 131 -19.71 26.15 155.72
C GLU A 131 -19.88 24.79 155.01
N TYR A 132 -20.79 23.94 155.49
CA TYR A 132 -21.14 22.67 154.86
C TYR A 132 -21.68 22.87 153.44
N LEU A 133 -22.67 23.75 153.27
CA LEU A 133 -23.26 24.07 151.97
C LEU A 133 -22.24 24.75 151.03
N THR A 134 -21.34 25.59 151.54
CA THR A 134 -20.27 26.19 150.73
C THR A 134 -19.30 25.13 150.20
N LYS A 135 -18.92 24.15 151.04
CA LYS A 135 -18.09 23.01 150.60
C LYS A 135 -18.84 22.14 149.58
N GLN A 136 -20.10 21.81 149.84
CA GLN A 136 -20.94 21.04 148.93
C GLN A 136 -21.11 21.73 147.56
N VAL A 137 -21.32 23.04 147.53
CA VAL A 137 -21.38 23.84 146.29
C VAL A 137 -20.04 23.84 145.57
N SER A 138 -18.91 23.97 146.29
CA SER A 138 -17.57 23.87 145.70
C SER A 138 -17.31 22.49 145.08
N ASP A 139 -17.63 21.41 145.80
CA ASP A 139 -17.44 20.03 145.32
C ASP A 139 -18.34 19.71 144.12
N LEU A 140 -19.59 20.21 144.12
CA LEU A 140 -20.49 20.08 142.96
C LEU A 140 -20.00 20.90 141.78
N THR A 141 -19.49 22.12 141.99
CA THR A 141 -18.91 22.97 140.94
C THR A 141 -17.71 22.28 140.28
N ASN A 142 -16.77 21.79 141.08
CA ASN A 142 -15.59 21.05 140.60
C ASN A 142 -15.97 19.75 139.85
N ARG A 143 -17.07 19.10 140.24
CA ARG A 143 -17.60 17.93 139.53
C ARG A 143 -18.30 18.30 138.22
N CYS A 144 -18.96 19.45 138.15
CA CYS A 144 -19.53 19.99 136.92
C CYS A 144 -18.43 20.36 135.92
N THR A 145 -17.41 21.14 136.34
CA THR A 145 -16.31 21.52 135.43
C THR A 145 -15.55 20.30 134.92
N TYR A 146 -15.25 19.31 135.77
CA TYR A 146 -14.62 18.06 135.32
C TYR A 146 -15.52 17.26 134.34
N ALA A 147 -16.84 17.27 134.54
CA ALA A 147 -17.76 16.64 133.59
C ALA A 147 -17.83 17.40 132.25
N GLU A 148 -17.79 18.73 132.28
CA GLU A 148 -17.75 19.60 131.10
C GLU A 148 -16.44 19.42 130.32
N GLU A 149 -15.29 19.44 130.98
CA GLU A 149 -13.97 19.13 130.39
C GLU A 149 -13.97 17.75 129.72
N LYS A 150 -14.52 16.73 130.40
CA LYS A 150 -14.61 15.38 129.84
C LYS A 150 -15.56 15.28 128.64
N VAL A 151 -16.69 15.98 128.67
CA VAL A 151 -17.61 16.08 127.52
C VAL A 151 -16.95 16.81 126.35
N GLN A 152 -16.19 17.88 126.61
CA GLN A 152 -15.39 18.55 125.58
C GLN A 152 -14.32 17.62 124.99
N GLN A 153 -13.57 16.89 125.82
CA GLN A 153 -12.56 15.93 125.34
C GLN A 153 -13.18 14.87 124.44
N SER A 154 -14.23 14.18 124.89
CA SER A 154 -14.90 13.15 124.06
C SER A 154 -15.63 13.74 122.85
N GLY A 155 -15.96 15.04 122.86
CA GLY A 155 -16.40 15.78 121.67
C GLY A 155 -15.28 15.93 120.62
N HIS A 156 -14.07 16.31 121.03
CA HIS A 156 -12.90 16.37 120.12
C HIS A 156 -12.54 14.98 119.57
N GLU A 157 -12.49 13.96 120.44
CA GLU A 157 -12.25 12.57 120.05
C GLU A 157 -13.28 12.08 119.00
N LEU A 158 -14.55 12.50 119.13
CA LEU A 158 -15.60 12.18 118.18
C LEU A 158 -15.44 12.91 116.83
N GLU A 159 -15.07 14.19 116.81
CA GLU A 159 -14.84 14.93 115.55
C GLU A 159 -13.58 14.46 114.82
N ASP A 160 -12.51 14.13 115.53
CA ASP A 160 -11.30 13.56 114.91
C ASP A 160 -11.58 12.14 114.39
N ALA A 161 -12.40 11.33 115.09
CA ALA A 161 -12.87 10.03 114.57
C ALA A 161 -13.77 10.17 113.33
N LYS A 162 -14.64 11.20 113.26
CA LYS A 162 -15.43 11.51 112.05
C LYS A 162 -14.53 11.93 110.89
N ARG A 163 -13.55 12.80 111.11
CA ARG A 163 -12.60 13.25 110.09
C ARG A 163 -11.75 12.09 109.56
N ALA A 164 -11.20 11.26 110.44
CA ALA A 164 -10.44 10.07 110.06
C ALA A 164 -11.29 9.07 109.25
N ARG A 165 -12.56 8.89 109.63
CA ARG A 165 -13.52 8.09 108.84
C ARG A 165 -13.76 8.70 107.46
N GLU A 166 -13.98 10.02 107.37
CA GLU A 166 -14.23 10.72 106.11
C GLU A 166 -13.03 10.66 105.16
N GLU A 167 -11.82 10.90 105.67
CA GLU A 167 -10.58 10.70 104.91
C GLU A 167 -10.45 9.27 104.35
N MET A 168 -10.83 8.25 105.13
CA MET A 168 -10.76 6.86 104.69
C MET A 168 -11.85 6.52 103.66
N TYR A 169 -13.03 7.13 103.75
CA TYR A 169 -14.04 7.08 102.68
C TYR A 169 -13.58 7.79 101.40
N GLU A 170 -12.95 8.95 101.50
CA GLU A 170 -12.44 9.69 100.34
C GLU A 170 -11.28 8.95 99.65
N LYS A 171 -10.37 8.36 100.43
CA LYS A 171 -9.31 7.46 99.93
C LYS A 171 -9.91 6.22 99.23
N TYR A 172 -10.94 5.61 99.82
CA TYR A 172 -11.65 4.47 99.21
C TYR A 172 -12.37 4.84 97.90
N VAL A 173 -13.13 5.95 97.88
CA VAL A 173 -13.84 6.44 96.69
C VAL A 173 -12.84 6.79 95.58
N SER A 174 -11.76 7.51 95.92
CA SER A 174 -10.70 7.86 94.98
C SER A 174 -10.05 6.62 94.37
N SER A 175 -9.69 5.63 95.19
CA SER A 175 -9.10 4.37 94.71
C SER A 175 -10.08 3.55 93.85
N ARG A 176 -11.36 3.45 94.25
CA ARG A 176 -12.41 2.80 93.47
C ARG A 176 -12.58 3.44 92.10
N ASP A 177 -12.60 4.77 92.04
CA ASP A 177 -12.86 5.52 90.81
C ASP A 177 -11.61 5.60 89.92
N GLN A 178 -10.40 5.57 90.50
CA GLN A 178 -9.15 5.30 89.78
C GLN A 178 -9.18 3.91 89.13
N TYR A 179 -9.45 2.84 89.88
CA TYR A 179 -9.53 1.49 89.31
C TYR A 179 -10.61 1.37 88.24
N LYS A 180 -11.80 1.94 88.46
CA LYS A 180 -12.86 2.01 87.45
C LYS A 180 -12.35 2.69 86.16
N THR A 181 -11.72 3.85 86.29
CA THR A 181 -11.18 4.61 85.16
C THR A 181 -10.08 3.83 84.43
N GLU A 182 -9.19 3.15 85.15
CA GLU A 182 -8.19 2.25 84.56
C GLU A 182 -8.81 1.09 83.79
N TYR A 183 -9.82 0.41 84.35
CA TYR A 183 -10.50 -0.70 83.66
C TYR A 183 -11.26 -0.22 82.42
N GLU A 184 -11.95 0.92 82.48
CA GLU A 184 -12.58 1.51 81.30
C GLU A 184 -11.56 1.96 80.25
N ASN A 185 -10.41 2.52 80.66
CA ASN A 185 -9.34 2.92 79.74
C ASN A 185 -8.75 1.70 79.04
N LYS A 186 -8.38 0.65 79.80
CA LYS A 186 -7.86 -0.62 79.25
C LYS A 186 -8.87 -1.26 78.29
N LEU A 187 -10.16 -1.31 78.65
CA LEU A 187 -11.21 -1.82 77.78
C LEU A 187 -11.37 -0.97 76.50
N ARG A 188 -11.31 0.36 76.60
CA ARG A 188 -11.35 1.25 75.42
C ARG A 188 -10.11 1.08 74.53
N GLU A 189 -8.92 0.88 75.10
CA GLU A 189 -7.69 0.59 74.37
C GLU A 189 -7.72 -0.78 73.69
N GLU A 190 -8.21 -1.83 74.35
CA GLU A 190 -8.38 -3.16 73.77
C GLU A 190 -9.38 -3.16 72.61
N LEU A 191 -10.53 -2.50 72.77
CA LEU A 191 -11.54 -2.34 71.73
C LEU A 191 -10.99 -1.54 70.52
N GLU A 192 -10.25 -0.46 70.76
CA GLU A 192 -9.63 0.30 69.67
C GLU A 192 -8.48 -0.48 69.00
N GLN A 193 -7.68 -1.23 69.74
CA GLN A 193 -6.69 -2.14 69.16
C GLN A 193 -7.32 -3.21 68.27
N ILE A 194 -8.44 -3.81 68.70
CA ILE A 194 -9.19 -4.78 67.89
C ILE A 194 -9.72 -4.10 66.62
N ARG A 195 -10.39 -2.95 66.75
CA ARG A 195 -10.90 -2.14 65.63
C ARG A 195 -9.79 -1.77 64.63
N LEU A 196 -8.62 -1.33 65.10
CA LEU A 196 -7.48 -0.98 64.26
C LEU A 196 -6.87 -2.21 63.57
N LYS A 197 -6.72 -3.34 64.27
CA LYS A 197 -6.26 -4.60 63.68
C LYS A 197 -7.21 -5.09 62.59
N THR A 198 -8.51 -5.19 62.90
CA THR A 198 -9.55 -5.62 61.95
C THR A 198 -9.68 -4.69 60.75
N ASN A 199 -9.67 -3.36 60.94
CA ASN A 199 -9.66 -2.43 59.80
C ASN A 199 -8.39 -2.60 58.95
N GLY A 200 -7.22 -2.68 59.59
CA GLY A 200 -5.95 -2.91 58.89
C GLY A 200 -5.88 -4.26 58.16
N GLU A 201 -6.63 -5.28 58.61
CA GLU A 201 -6.79 -6.56 57.91
C GLU A 201 -7.78 -6.47 56.75
N ILE A 202 -8.93 -5.80 56.94
CA ILE A 202 -9.90 -5.51 55.89
C ILE A 202 -9.23 -4.73 54.73
N ASP A 203 -8.42 -3.72 55.04
CA ASP A 203 -7.75 -2.92 54.01
C ASP A 203 -6.59 -3.68 53.35
N ARG A 204 -5.85 -4.54 54.08
CA ARG A 204 -4.89 -5.49 53.50
C ARG A 204 -5.56 -6.52 52.57
N LEU A 205 -6.74 -7.01 52.93
CA LEU A 205 -7.52 -7.91 52.07
C LEU A 205 -8.04 -7.18 50.83
N ARG A 206 -8.54 -5.94 50.97
CA ARG A 206 -8.98 -5.10 49.85
C ARG A 206 -7.85 -4.82 48.86
N THR A 207 -6.67 -4.42 49.34
CA THR A 207 -5.52 -4.18 48.44
C THR A 207 -5.03 -5.48 47.81
N SER A 208 -4.85 -6.56 48.58
CA SER A 208 -4.40 -7.85 48.04
C SER A 208 -5.36 -8.42 46.98
N THR A 209 -6.67 -8.35 47.23
CA THR A 209 -7.72 -8.76 46.28
C THR A 209 -7.74 -7.86 45.04
N LYS A 210 -7.63 -6.54 45.22
CA LYS A 210 -7.54 -5.59 44.09
C LYS A 210 -6.31 -5.88 43.22
N GLU A 211 -5.13 -6.04 43.82
CA GLU A 211 -3.91 -6.37 43.09
C GLU A 211 -4.01 -7.73 42.39
N MET A 212 -4.67 -8.72 43.01
CA MET A 212 -4.91 -10.03 42.40
C MET A 212 -5.73 -9.87 41.12
N TYR A 213 -6.85 -9.15 41.18
CA TYR A 213 -7.66 -8.86 39.99
C TYR A 213 -6.92 -7.97 38.97
N GLU A 214 -6.05 -7.05 39.39
CA GLU A 214 -5.22 -6.23 38.48
C GLU A 214 -4.07 -7.02 37.85
N ARG A 215 -3.56 -8.06 38.51
CA ARG A 215 -2.61 -9.04 37.95
C ARG A 215 -3.33 -9.96 36.96
N GLU A 216 -4.47 -10.52 37.34
CA GLU A 216 -5.28 -11.37 36.48
C GLU A 216 -5.77 -10.63 35.22
N ASN A 217 -6.25 -9.38 35.37
CA ASN A 217 -6.63 -8.54 34.22
C ASN A 217 -5.47 -8.22 33.28
N ARG A 218 -4.24 -8.11 33.78
CA ARG A 218 -3.04 -7.97 32.93
C ARG A 218 -2.74 -9.26 32.20
N ASN A 219 -2.65 -10.38 32.92
CA ASN A 219 -2.42 -11.71 32.34
C ASN A 219 -3.46 -12.04 31.25
N LEU A 220 -4.74 -11.71 31.46
CA LEU A 220 -5.81 -11.92 30.48
C LEU A 220 -5.71 -11.01 29.26
N ARG A 221 -5.25 -9.75 29.42
CA ARG A 221 -4.97 -8.84 28.30
C ARG A 221 -3.75 -9.31 27.50
N GLU A 222 -2.67 -9.68 28.19
CA GLU A 222 -1.44 -10.21 27.59
C GLU A 222 -1.71 -11.52 26.84
N ALA A 223 -2.49 -12.44 27.41
CA ALA A 223 -2.92 -13.67 26.75
C ALA A 223 -3.83 -13.40 25.53
N ARG A 224 -4.76 -12.45 25.63
CA ARG A 224 -5.58 -12.00 24.50
C ARG A 224 -4.71 -11.41 23.38
N ASP A 225 -3.77 -10.55 23.72
CA ASP A 225 -2.93 -9.84 22.73
C ASP A 225 -1.91 -10.81 22.09
N MET A 226 -1.41 -11.79 22.84
CA MET A 226 -0.66 -12.93 22.31
C MET A 226 -1.50 -13.77 21.34
N ALA A 227 -2.75 -14.09 21.69
CA ALA A 227 -3.66 -14.84 20.83
C ALA A 227 -4.07 -14.07 19.56
N ILE A 228 -4.24 -12.75 19.64
CA ILE A 228 -4.45 -11.87 18.48
C ILE A 228 -3.22 -11.89 17.57
N SER A 229 -2.02 -11.70 18.14
CA SER A 229 -0.74 -11.75 17.42
C SER A 229 -0.53 -13.09 16.71
N GLU A 230 -0.78 -14.21 17.39
CA GLU A 230 -0.69 -15.55 16.80
C GLU A 230 -1.73 -15.77 15.71
N LYS A 231 -2.96 -15.29 15.89
CA LYS A 231 -4.01 -15.32 14.86
C LYS A 231 -3.65 -14.46 13.64
N ASP A 232 -3.01 -13.30 13.83
CA ASP A 232 -2.56 -12.45 12.72
C ASP A 232 -1.35 -13.06 12.00
N ARG A 233 -0.45 -13.73 12.74
CA ARG A 233 0.63 -14.55 12.17
C ARG A 233 0.09 -15.72 11.35
N ALA A 234 -0.93 -16.42 11.85
CA ALA A 234 -1.59 -17.52 11.13
C ALA A 234 -2.33 -17.04 9.87
N VAL A 235 -3.03 -15.90 9.93
CA VAL A 235 -3.67 -15.29 8.75
C VAL A 235 -2.64 -14.78 7.73
N ALA A 236 -1.45 -14.35 8.16
CA ALA A 236 -0.36 -14.03 7.24
C ALA A 236 0.18 -15.28 6.51
N THR A 237 0.41 -16.39 7.22
CA THR A 237 0.88 -17.64 6.60
C THR A 237 -0.21 -18.33 5.75
N GLU A 238 -1.49 -18.20 6.12
CA GLU A 238 -2.64 -18.57 5.30
C GLU A 238 -2.64 -17.80 3.97
N ARG A 239 -2.51 -16.47 4.01
CA ARG A 239 -2.45 -15.64 2.79
C ARG A 239 -1.25 -15.98 1.92
N GLU A 240 -0.08 -16.19 2.50
CA GLU A 240 1.10 -16.64 1.76
C GLU A 240 0.89 -18.01 1.10
N THR A 241 0.29 -18.97 1.81
CA THR A 241 0.05 -20.31 1.27
C THR A 241 -1.06 -20.33 0.22
N SER A 242 -2.12 -19.54 0.38
CA SER A 242 -3.14 -19.32 -0.67
C SER A 242 -2.52 -18.69 -1.91
N THR A 243 -1.66 -17.66 -1.74
CA THR A 243 -0.96 -17.01 -2.86
C THR A 243 -0.07 -18.01 -3.61
N LYS A 244 0.69 -18.85 -2.89
CA LYS A 244 1.53 -19.90 -3.48
C LYS A 244 0.69 -20.99 -4.16
N TYR A 245 -0.48 -21.31 -3.61
CA TYR A 245 -1.44 -22.24 -4.23
C TYR A 245 -2.07 -21.66 -5.51
N GLU A 246 -2.45 -20.39 -5.53
CA GLU A 246 -2.99 -19.71 -6.71
C GLU A 246 -1.93 -19.58 -7.82
N GLN A 247 -0.67 -19.31 -7.46
CA GLN A 247 0.47 -19.36 -8.37
C GLN A 247 0.63 -20.75 -8.97
N LEU A 248 0.73 -21.80 -8.14
CA LEU A 248 0.89 -23.18 -8.59
C LEU A 248 -0.31 -23.69 -9.42
N LEU A 249 -1.54 -23.27 -9.10
CA LEU A 249 -2.74 -23.56 -9.87
C LEU A 249 -2.73 -22.86 -11.23
N THR A 250 -2.14 -21.65 -11.30
CA THR A 250 -1.97 -20.91 -12.55
C THR A 250 -0.89 -21.54 -13.43
N GLU A 251 0.25 -21.93 -12.84
CA GLU A 251 1.29 -22.71 -13.52
C GLU A 251 0.74 -24.05 -14.02
N PHE A 252 0.00 -24.80 -13.19
CA PHE A 252 -0.65 -26.05 -13.57
C PHE A 252 -1.60 -25.85 -14.76
N ARG A 253 -2.43 -24.79 -14.76
CA ARG A 253 -3.31 -24.47 -15.88
C ARG A 253 -2.53 -24.09 -17.15
N GLN A 254 -1.41 -23.39 -17.04
CA GLN A 254 -0.54 -23.08 -18.18
C GLN A 254 0.11 -24.34 -18.75
N VAL A 255 0.66 -25.22 -17.90
CA VAL A 255 1.24 -26.52 -18.28
C VAL A 255 0.17 -27.43 -18.88
N GLN A 256 -1.05 -27.44 -18.34
CA GLN A 256 -2.18 -28.16 -18.90
C GLN A 256 -2.52 -27.65 -20.31
N MET A 257 -2.77 -26.34 -20.48
CA MET A 257 -3.07 -25.79 -21.82
C MET A 257 -1.92 -26.00 -22.82
N HIS A 258 -0.67 -25.96 -22.37
CA HIS A 258 0.49 -26.29 -23.21
C HIS A 258 0.50 -27.78 -23.59
N GLY A 259 0.21 -28.67 -22.65
CA GLY A 259 0.07 -30.11 -22.86
C GLY A 259 -1.08 -30.45 -23.80
N ASP A 260 -2.25 -29.84 -23.62
CA ASP A 260 -3.43 -29.99 -24.47
C ASP A 260 -3.14 -29.46 -25.89
N SER A 261 -2.52 -28.29 -26.02
CA SER A 261 -2.11 -27.71 -27.31
C SER A 261 -1.07 -28.57 -28.03
N LYS A 262 -0.08 -29.11 -27.30
CA LYS A 262 0.92 -30.05 -27.84
C LYS A 262 0.28 -31.37 -28.26
N THR A 263 -0.68 -31.87 -27.48
CA THR A 263 -1.42 -33.11 -27.77
C THR A 263 -2.30 -32.93 -29.01
N ALA A 264 -3.03 -31.82 -29.12
CA ALA A 264 -3.80 -31.47 -30.32
C ALA A 264 -2.89 -31.28 -31.55
N GLY A 265 -1.71 -30.68 -31.38
CA GLY A 265 -0.68 -30.59 -32.41
C GLY A 265 -0.24 -31.95 -32.91
N LEU A 266 0.22 -32.84 -32.02
CA LEU A 266 0.63 -34.22 -32.33
C LEU A 266 -0.53 -35.05 -32.91
N GLN A 267 -1.76 -34.86 -32.44
CA GLN A 267 -2.93 -35.56 -32.98
C GLN A 267 -3.29 -35.09 -34.39
N ASN A 268 -3.08 -33.81 -34.71
CA ASN A 268 -3.25 -33.30 -36.07
C ASN A 268 -2.10 -33.70 -36.99
N GLU A 269 -0.85 -33.75 -36.49
CA GLU A 269 0.28 -34.35 -37.20
C GLU A 269 0.03 -35.84 -37.49
N MET A 270 -0.48 -36.60 -36.51
CA MET A 270 -0.85 -38.01 -36.70
C MET A 270 -1.94 -38.18 -37.77
N LYS A 271 -2.96 -37.32 -37.82
CA LYS A 271 -3.97 -37.32 -38.90
C LYS A 271 -3.37 -36.97 -40.26
N LEU A 272 -2.46 -36.00 -40.32
CA LEU A 272 -1.75 -35.69 -41.57
C LEU A 272 -0.90 -36.88 -42.02
N LYS A 273 -0.24 -37.58 -41.09
CA LYS A 273 0.52 -38.81 -41.39
C LYS A 273 -0.37 -39.98 -41.78
N SER A 274 -1.58 -40.12 -41.23
CA SER A 274 -2.53 -41.14 -41.70
C SER A 274 -3.05 -40.82 -43.11
N PHE A 275 -3.40 -39.57 -43.42
CA PHE A 275 -3.78 -39.17 -44.79
C PHE A 275 -2.62 -39.31 -45.79
N GLU A 276 -1.38 -38.99 -45.39
CA GLU A 276 -0.19 -39.24 -46.22
C GLU A 276 0.02 -40.74 -46.48
N LEU A 277 -0.21 -41.59 -45.47
CA LEU A 277 -0.09 -43.05 -45.56
C LEU A 277 -1.22 -43.66 -46.39
N GLU A 278 -2.47 -43.23 -46.22
CA GLU A 278 -3.62 -43.62 -47.05
C GLU A 278 -3.38 -43.26 -48.52
N ARG A 279 -2.88 -42.04 -48.79
CA ARG A 279 -2.50 -41.61 -50.14
C ARG A 279 -1.35 -42.44 -50.71
N LEU A 280 -0.33 -42.74 -49.89
CA LEU A 280 0.81 -43.57 -50.30
C LEU A 280 0.38 -45.01 -50.57
N GLN A 281 -0.53 -45.57 -49.76
CA GLN A 281 -1.11 -46.89 -49.94
C GLN A 281 -1.96 -46.95 -51.22
N MET A 282 -2.80 -45.95 -51.49
CA MET A 282 -3.56 -45.86 -52.75
C MET A 282 -2.64 -45.86 -53.98
N VAL A 283 -1.56 -45.06 -53.95
CA VAL A 283 -0.53 -45.05 -55.01
C VAL A 283 0.24 -46.38 -55.08
N HIS A 284 0.44 -47.06 -53.95
CA HIS A 284 1.06 -48.39 -53.92
C HIS A 284 0.16 -49.47 -54.53
N GLU A 285 -1.13 -49.47 -54.22
CA GLU A 285 -2.13 -50.38 -54.78
C GLU A 285 -2.30 -50.16 -56.29
N ASP A 286 -2.35 -48.91 -56.76
CA ASP A 286 -2.38 -48.61 -58.19
C ASP A 286 -1.07 -48.95 -58.90
N THR A 287 0.10 -48.75 -58.28
CA THR A 287 1.38 -49.18 -58.89
C THR A 287 1.53 -50.70 -58.89
N LEU A 288 1.02 -51.43 -57.90
CA LEU A 288 0.91 -52.89 -57.91
C LEU A 288 -0.06 -53.38 -59.00
N ARG A 289 -1.22 -52.74 -59.16
CA ARG A 289 -2.19 -53.04 -60.23
C ARG A 289 -1.56 -52.81 -61.61
N ASN A 290 -0.88 -51.68 -61.82
CA ASN A 290 -0.18 -51.36 -63.06
C ASN A 290 0.97 -52.33 -63.34
N LEU A 291 1.73 -52.75 -62.31
CA LEU A 291 2.76 -53.79 -62.44
C LEU A 291 2.15 -55.15 -62.80
N GLY A 292 1.00 -55.51 -62.22
CA GLY A 292 0.25 -56.72 -62.57
C GLY A 292 -0.23 -56.71 -64.02
N GLN A 293 -0.79 -55.58 -64.48
CA GLN A 293 -1.18 -55.38 -65.87
C GLN A 293 0.02 -55.48 -66.82
N ALA A 294 1.12 -54.79 -66.51
CA ALA A 294 2.35 -54.85 -67.31
C ALA A 294 2.94 -56.26 -67.38
N LYS A 295 2.90 -57.04 -66.29
CA LYS A 295 3.29 -58.46 -66.29
C LYS A 295 2.40 -59.31 -67.19
N LEU A 296 1.07 -59.12 -67.14
CA LEU A 296 0.14 -59.82 -68.03
C LEU A 296 0.34 -59.44 -69.51
N ASP A 297 0.70 -58.20 -69.80
CA ASP A 297 1.00 -57.76 -71.17
C ASP A 297 2.37 -58.25 -71.66
N ILE A 298 3.36 -58.37 -70.77
CA ILE A 298 4.61 -59.10 -71.06
C ILE A 298 4.30 -60.58 -71.37
N GLU A 299 3.53 -61.28 -70.54
CA GLU A 299 3.18 -62.69 -70.75
C GLU A 299 2.43 -62.91 -72.09
N LYS A 300 1.56 -61.98 -72.49
CA LYS A 300 0.92 -61.98 -73.82
C LYS A 300 1.94 -61.78 -74.96
N LEU A 301 2.90 -60.87 -74.79
CA LEU A 301 3.95 -60.60 -75.78
C LEU A 301 4.94 -61.77 -75.88
N GLU A 302 5.28 -62.41 -74.78
CA GLU A 302 6.10 -63.64 -74.73
C GLU A 302 5.39 -64.78 -75.46
N LYS A 303 4.11 -65.06 -75.16
CA LYS A 303 3.32 -66.08 -75.88
C LYS A 303 3.15 -65.75 -77.36
N LYS A 304 2.95 -64.48 -77.72
CA LYS A 304 2.89 -64.04 -79.12
C LYS A 304 4.24 -64.22 -79.82
N SER A 305 5.34 -63.92 -79.12
CA SER A 305 6.70 -64.18 -79.61
C SER A 305 6.94 -65.68 -79.80
N GLU A 306 6.51 -66.53 -78.85
CA GLU A 306 6.65 -67.99 -78.96
C GLU A 306 5.87 -68.57 -80.15
N VAL A 307 4.65 -68.06 -80.43
CA VAL A 307 3.87 -68.43 -81.62
C VAL A 307 4.57 -67.94 -82.91
N LEU A 308 4.96 -66.66 -82.99
CA LEU A 308 5.70 -66.12 -84.14
C LEU A 308 7.05 -66.83 -84.36
N THR A 309 7.72 -67.28 -83.29
CA THR A 309 8.96 -68.08 -83.37
C THR A 309 8.69 -69.46 -83.94
N LYS A 310 7.58 -70.12 -83.57
CA LYS A 310 7.16 -71.41 -84.16
C LYS A 310 6.76 -71.26 -85.63
N GLU A 311 6.02 -70.22 -85.98
CA GLU A 311 5.69 -69.87 -87.38
C GLU A 311 6.96 -69.57 -88.19
N TYR A 312 7.90 -68.79 -87.64
CA TYR A 312 9.20 -68.52 -88.27
C TYR A 312 9.98 -69.81 -88.52
N TYR A 313 10.13 -70.69 -87.53
CA TYR A 313 10.87 -71.94 -87.71
C TYR A 313 10.20 -72.91 -88.69
N THR A 314 8.86 -72.96 -88.75
CA THR A 314 8.16 -73.77 -89.76
C THR A 314 8.27 -73.18 -91.16
N LEU A 315 8.24 -71.85 -91.31
CA LEU A 315 8.46 -71.17 -92.59
C LEU A 315 9.91 -71.32 -93.06
N GLN A 316 10.88 -71.17 -92.16
CA GLN A 316 12.31 -71.35 -92.40
C GLN A 316 12.60 -72.79 -92.87
N ALA A 317 12.16 -73.81 -92.13
CA ALA A 317 12.32 -75.21 -92.54
C ALA A 317 11.63 -75.53 -93.88
N GLY A 318 10.47 -74.90 -94.17
CA GLY A 318 9.80 -74.98 -95.46
C GLY A 318 10.58 -74.32 -96.60
N MET A 319 11.30 -73.24 -96.32
CA MET A 319 12.11 -72.52 -97.30
C MET A 319 13.47 -73.21 -97.53
N ASP A 320 14.15 -73.66 -96.48
CA ASP A 320 15.42 -74.40 -96.58
C ASP A 320 15.24 -75.69 -97.40
N LYS A 321 14.13 -76.41 -97.20
CA LYS A 321 13.76 -77.55 -98.04
C LYS A 321 13.65 -77.15 -99.51
N LYS A 322 13.05 -76.00 -99.80
CA LYS A 322 12.83 -75.51 -101.17
C LYS A 322 14.09 -74.96 -101.82
N VAL A 323 15.02 -74.41 -101.03
CA VAL A 323 16.38 -74.07 -101.47
C VAL A 323 17.11 -75.35 -101.89
N ALA A 324 17.12 -76.39 -101.05
CA ALA A 324 17.77 -77.67 -101.38
C ALA A 324 17.18 -78.34 -102.64
N GLU A 325 15.85 -78.29 -102.83
CA GLU A 325 15.19 -78.77 -104.06
C GLU A 325 15.59 -77.97 -105.33
N LEU A 326 15.87 -76.67 -105.20
CA LEU A 326 16.31 -75.80 -106.31
C LEU A 326 17.80 -75.91 -106.59
N GLU A 327 18.65 -76.04 -105.56
CA GLU A 327 20.10 -76.25 -105.70
C GLU A 327 20.41 -77.58 -106.39
N ALA A 328 19.67 -78.65 -106.05
CA ALA A 328 19.75 -79.94 -106.73
C ALA A 328 19.42 -79.81 -108.24
N GLN A 329 18.36 -79.07 -108.59
CA GLN A 329 17.98 -78.83 -109.99
C GLN A 329 19.02 -77.97 -110.73
N MET A 330 19.55 -76.92 -110.10
CA MET A 330 20.61 -76.09 -110.68
C MET A 330 21.89 -76.90 -110.93
N SER A 331 22.27 -77.80 -110.02
CA SER A 331 23.40 -78.72 -110.20
C SER A 331 23.23 -79.62 -111.44
N GLU A 332 22.05 -80.25 -111.59
CA GLU A 332 21.74 -81.11 -112.74
C GLU A 332 21.75 -80.33 -114.08
N LYS A 333 21.28 -79.08 -114.08
CA LYS A 333 21.29 -78.21 -115.26
C LYS A 333 22.71 -77.76 -115.64
N ASN A 334 23.52 -77.34 -114.66
CA ASN A 334 24.90 -76.94 -114.90
C ASN A 334 25.76 -78.09 -115.43
N ALA A 335 25.58 -79.31 -114.91
CA ALA A 335 26.25 -80.50 -115.43
C ALA A 335 25.93 -80.78 -116.91
N LYS A 336 24.70 -80.50 -117.36
CA LYS A 336 24.30 -80.61 -118.78
C LYS A 336 24.90 -79.52 -119.66
N ILE A 337 25.04 -78.28 -119.15
CA ILE A 337 25.63 -77.17 -119.91
C ILE A 337 27.13 -77.41 -120.18
N GLN A 338 27.91 -77.80 -119.16
CA GLN A 338 29.34 -78.10 -119.32
C GLN A 338 29.65 -79.22 -120.33
N MET A 339 28.68 -80.09 -120.61
CA MET A 339 28.82 -81.14 -121.62
C MET A 339 28.70 -80.58 -123.05
N TYR A 340 27.84 -79.59 -123.28
CA TYR A 340 27.69 -78.92 -124.57
C TYR A 340 28.85 -77.97 -124.88
N GLU A 341 29.27 -77.16 -123.90
CA GLU A 341 30.39 -76.19 -124.04
C GLU A 341 31.72 -76.84 -124.45
N ARG A 342 31.91 -78.14 -124.17
CA ARG A 342 33.11 -78.89 -124.56
C ARG A 342 33.09 -79.27 -126.04
N VAL A 343 31.95 -79.77 -126.52
CA VAL A 343 31.74 -80.16 -127.92
C VAL A 343 31.79 -78.96 -128.85
N GLU A 344 31.35 -77.78 -128.39
CA GLU A 344 31.38 -76.56 -129.19
C GLU A 344 32.82 -76.06 -129.46
N LYS A 345 33.71 -76.14 -128.46
CA LYS A 345 35.14 -75.78 -128.61
C LYS A 345 35.90 -76.71 -129.55
N GLU A 346 35.58 -78.00 -129.54
CA GLU A 346 36.17 -79.01 -130.45
C GLU A 346 35.79 -78.76 -131.92
N LEU A 347 34.74 -77.99 -132.20
CA LEU A 347 34.32 -77.61 -133.57
C LEU A 347 35.00 -76.33 -134.08
N ASP A 348 35.26 -75.35 -133.22
CA ASP A 348 35.84 -74.06 -133.62
C ASP A 348 37.32 -74.17 -134.06
N GLU A 349 38.13 -75.02 -133.42
CA GLU A 349 39.54 -75.22 -133.80
C GLU A 349 39.68 -75.80 -135.22
N VAL A 350 38.77 -76.69 -135.62
CA VAL A 350 38.74 -77.30 -136.96
C VAL A 350 38.42 -76.26 -138.05
N VAL A 351 37.54 -75.30 -137.76
CA VAL A 351 37.22 -74.19 -138.68
C VAL A 351 38.44 -73.30 -138.89
N LEU A 352 39.20 -73.02 -137.83
CA LEU A 352 40.36 -72.13 -137.90
C LEU A 352 41.53 -72.75 -138.67
N GLN A 353 41.77 -74.07 -138.53
CA GLN A 353 42.78 -74.79 -139.32
C GLN A 353 42.39 -74.86 -140.80
N ALA A 354 41.14 -75.20 -141.13
CA ALA A 354 40.68 -75.29 -142.51
C ALA A 354 40.74 -73.96 -143.27
N ALA A 355 40.57 -72.82 -142.59
CA ALA A 355 40.59 -71.50 -143.21
C ALA A 355 41.98 -71.06 -143.70
N HIS A 356 43.07 -71.59 -143.14
CA HIS A 356 44.45 -71.22 -143.44
C HIS A 356 45.11 -72.03 -144.56
N VAL A 357 44.50 -73.11 -145.02
CA VAL A 357 45.00 -73.90 -146.16
C VAL A 357 44.64 -73.18 -147.46
N GLU A 358 45.61 -73.01 -148.37
CA GLU A 358 45.42 -72.26 -149.64
C GLU A 358 44.91 -73.14 -150.80
N ASP A 359 45.04 -74.46 -150.72
CA ASP A 359 44.45 -75.42 -151.68
C ASP A 359 43.19 -76.09 -151.09
N ASP A 360 42.07 -75.95 -151.79
CA ASP A 360 40.75 -76.41 -151.34
C ASP A 360 40.65 -77.96 -151.25
N GLN A 361 41.47 -78.73 -151.99
CA GLN A 361 41.46 -80.21 -151.87
C GLN A 361 42.14 -80.71 -150.58
N GLU A 362 43.16 -80.00 -150.09
CA GLU A 362 43.85 -80.37 -148.85
C GLU A 362 43.04 -79.92 -147.61
N ALA A 363 42.33 -78.79 -147.71
CA ALA A 363 41.38 -78.36 -146.69
C ALA A 363 40.29 -79.41 -146.43
N GLU A 364 39.75 -80.07 -147.46
CA GLU A 364 38.71 -81.10 -147.28
C GLU A 364 39.21 -82.35 -146.52
N LYS A 365 40.49 -82.72 -146.67
CA LYS A 365 41.11 -83.77 -145.83
C LYS A 365 41.19 -83.38 -144.35
N VAL A 366 41.58 -82.12 -144.06
CA VAL A 366 41.73 -81.64 -142.67
C VAL A 366 40.39 -81.66 -141.94
N LEU A 367 39.28 -81.28 -142.60
CA LEU A 367 37.95 -81.51 -142.03
C LEU A 367 37.71 -83.02 -141.80
N PHE A 368 37.98 -83.87 -142.80
CA PHE A 368 37.68 -85.30 -142.73
C PHE A 368 38.38 -86.03 -141.56
N SER A 369 39.62 -85.66 -141.23
CA SER A 369 40.35 -86.23 -140.08
C SER A 369 39.69 -85.96 -138.72
N TYR A 370 38.95 -84.86 -138.58
CA TYR A 370 38.16 -84.55 -137.37
C TYR A 370 36.73 -85.12 -137.44
N GLY A 371 36.53 -86.23 -138.14
CA GLY A 371 35.26 -86.96 -138.16
C GLY A 371 34.16 -86.33 -139.03
N TYR A 372 34.50 -85.39 -139.92
CA TYR A 372 33.59 -84.72 -140.86
C TYR A 372 33.04 -85.70 -141.92
N GLY A 373 32.10 -86.53 -141.48
CA GLY A 373 31.47 -87.59 -142.27
C GLY A 373 30.57 -88.52 -141.45
N ALA A 374 30.81 -88.65 -140.14
CA ALA A 374 30.10 -89.61 -139.29
C ALA A 374 28.84 -89.03 -138.60
N ASN A 375 29.01 -88.10 -137.65
CA ASN A 375 27.99 -87.78 -136.63
C ASN A 375 27.50 -86.32 -136.59
N VAL A 376 27.67 -85.54 -137.67
CA VAL A 376 27.21 -84.14 -137.74
C VAL A 376 25.94 -84.02 -138.61
N PRO A 377 24.81 -83.51 -138.09
CA PRO A 377 23.58 -83.31 -138.87
C PRO A 377 23.77 -82.45 -140.11
N THR A 378 23.04 -82.79 -141.19
CA THR A 378 23.22 -82.23 -142.54
C THR A 378 23.03 -80.72 -142.63
N THR A 379 22.24 -80.12 -141.75
CA THR A 379 22.06 -78.66 -141.63
C THR A 379 23.32 -77.95 -141.11
N SER A 380 24.01 -78.54 -140.14
CA SER A 380 25.25 -78.00 -139.56
C SER A 380 26.44 -78.12 -140.52
N LYS A 381 26.51 -79.21 -141.30
CA LYS A 381 27.53 -79.38 -142.36
C LYS A 381 27.56 -78.18 -143.33
N ARG A 382 26.39 -77.72 -143.77
CA ARG A 382 26.28 -76.56 -144.67
C ARG A 382 26.66 -75.23 -144.00
N ARG A 383 26.33 -75.06 -142.72
CA ARG A 383 26.76 -73.86 -141.95
C ARG A 383 28.28 -73.79 -141.82
N LEU A 384 28.95 -74.90 -141.51
CA LEU A 384 30.40 -74.91 -141.30
C LEU A 384 31.17 -74.45 -142.56
N GLN A 385 30.79 -74.95 -143.74
CA GLN A 385 31.35 -74.49 -145.02
C GLN A 385 31.07 -73.00 -145.28
N GLN A 386 29.88 -72.50 -144.93
CA GLN A 386 29.55 -71.07 -145.05
C GLN A 386 30.38 -70.20 -144.08
N SER A 387 30.64 -70.67 -142.86
CA SER A 387 31.50 -69.97 -141.89
C SER A 387 32.94 -69.81 -142.39
N VAL A 388 33.54 -70.85 -142.98
CA VAL A 388 34.90 -70.78 -143.57
C VAL A 388 34.96 -69.76 -144.70
N HIS A 389 33.98 -69.74 -145.61
CA HIS A 389 33.91 -68.73 -146.67
C HIS A 389 33.65 -67.31 -146.16
N LEU A 390 32.87 -67.15 -145.09
CA LEU A 390 32.66 -65.86 -144.41
C LEU A 390 33.96 -65.34 -143.78
N ALA A 391 34.71 -66.19 -143.08
CA ALA A 391 36.00 -65.84 -142.48
C ALA A 391 37.01 -65.34 -143.53
N ARG A 392 37.18 -66.08 -144.65
CA ARG A 392 38.01 -65.65 -145.80
C ARG A 392 37.56 -64.27 -146.36
N ARG A 393 36.27 -63.92 -146.29
CA ARG A 393 35.73 -62.65 -146.82
C ARG A 393 35.79 -61.47 -145.85
N VAL A 394 35.76 -61.69 -144.53
CA VAL A 394 35.89 -60.61 -143.52
C VAL A 394 37.30 -60.01 -143.53
N LEU A 395 38.34 -60.86 -143.55
CA LEU A 395 39.74 -60.45 -143.60
C LEU A 395 40.06 -59.51 -144.78
N ALA A 396 39.39 -59.68 -145.92
CA ALA A 396 39.54 -58.81 -147.09
C ALA A 396 38.96 -57.39 -146.87
N LEU A 397 37.88 -57.26 -146.08
CA LEU A 397 37.19 -55.98 -145.85
C LEU A 397 37.89 -55.11 -144.79
N GLU A 398 38.46 -55.72 -143.75
CA GLU A 398 39.23 -54.99 -142.72
C GLU A 398 40.47 -54.30 -143.30
N LYS A 399 41.09 -54.92 -144.31
CA LYS A 399 42.25 -54.37 -145.05
C LYS A 399 41.90 -53.13 -145.89
N ILE A 400 40.62 -52.91 -146.20
CA ILE A 400 40.14 -51.70 -146.90
C ILE A 400 39.73 -50.61 -145.89
N ASN A 401 39.11 -50.98 -144.76
CA ASN A 401 38.65 -50.03 -143.73
C ASN A 401 39.80 -49.26 -143.08
N THR A 402 40.95 -49.91 -142.89
CA THR A 402 42.17 -49.30 -142.34
C THR A 402 42.78 -48.24 -143.25
N GLN A 403 42.70 -48.39 -144.57
CA GLN A 403 43.22 -47.41 -145.54
C GLN A 403 42.44 -46.08 -145.47
N LEU A 404 41.10 -46.15 -145.52
CA LEU A 404 40.22 -44.97 -145.52
C LEU A 404 40.37 -44.10 -144.26
N ARG A 405 40.79 -44.69 -143.13
CA ARG A 405 41.04 -43.95 -141.88
C ARG A 405 42.31 -43.10 -141.92
N GLN A 406 43.31 -43.43 -142.75
CA GLN A 406 44.53 -42.63 -142.86
C GLN A 406 44.31 -41.34 -143.66
N ASP A 407 43.47 -41.36 -144.69
CA ASP A 407 43.24 -40.18 -145.54
C ASP A 407 42.36 -39.12 -144.87
N LEU A 408 41.42 -39.54 -144.00
CA LEU A 408 40.62 -38.63 -143.17
C LEU A 408 41.49 -37.70 -142.30
N GLU A 409 42.59 -38.21 -141.75
CA GLU A 409 43.46 -37.45 -140.84
C GLU A 409 44.44 -36.52 -141.59
N ARG A 410 44.67 -36.75 -142.89
CA ARG A 410 45.50 -35.90 -143.77
C ARG A 410 44.81 -34.61 -144.18
N GLU A 411 43.48 -34.59 -144.31
CA GLU A 411 42.76 -33.35 -144.65
C GLU A 411 42.54 -32.45 -143.41
N LYS A 412 42.37 -33.04 -142.22
CA LYS A 412 42.25 -32.27 -140.96
C LYS A 412 43.47 -31.41 -140.65
N THR A 413 44.68 -31.84 -141.03
CA THR A 413 45.91 -31.07 -140.77
C THR A 413 46.05 -29.89 -141.72
N LYS A 414 45.69 -30.03 -143.00
CA LYS A 414 45.63 -28.92 -143.97
C LYS A 414 44.67 -27.81 -143.53
N ILE A 415 43.47 -28.19 -143.05
CA ILE A 415 42.44 -27.23 -142.61
C ILE A 415 42.95 -26.35 -141.45
N LYS A 416 43.78 -26.89 -140.55
CA LYS A 416 44.39 -26.10 -139.46
C LYS A 416 45.44 -25.11 -139.96
N GLN A 417 46.29 -25.51 -140.89
CA GLN A 417 47.35 -24.64 -141.44
C GLN A 417 46.77 -23.42 -142.17
N LEU A 418 45.75 -23.64 -143.01
CA LEU A 418 45.04 -22.56 -143.70
C LEU A 418 44.34 -21.57 -142.74
N ALA A 419 43.90 -22.04 -141.56
CA ALA A 419 43.27 -21.17 -140.56
C ALA A 419 44.27 -20.23 -139.86
N GLU A 420 45.53 -20.63 -139.71
CA GLU A 420 46.57 -19.78 -139.11
C GLU A 420 47.14 -18.76 -140.12
N GLU A 421 47.27 -19.14 -141.40
CA GLU A 421 47.62 -18.22 -142.48
C GLU A 421 46.56 -17.12 -142.69
N LEU A 422 45.27 -17.48 -142.63
CA LEU A 422 44.16 -16.52 -142.75
C LEU A 422 44.13 -15.53 -141.57
N LYS A 423 44.52 -15.98 -140.37
CA LYS A 423 44.64 -15.12 -139.17
C LYS A 423 45.77 -14.10 -139.30
N ASN A 424 46.93 -14.48 -139.85
CA ASN A 424 48.06 -13.56 -140.07
C ASN A 424 47.82 -12.56 -141.21
N ASN A 425 47.08 -12.94 -142.26
CA ASN A 425 46.73 -11.99 -143.32
C ASN A 425 45.73 -10.92 -142.84
N ASN A 426 44.80 -11.28 -141.95
CA ASN A 426 43.85 -10.31 -141.37
C ASN A 426 44.53 -9.22 -140.52
N THR A 427 45.57 -9.55 -139.74
CA THR A 427 46.27 -8.53 -138.92
C THR A 427 47.09 -7.55 -139.75
N ILE A 428 47.61 -7.98 -140.91
CA ILE A 428 48.30 -7.10 -141.88
C ILE A 428 47.28 -6.20 -142.61
N LEU A 429 46.09 -6.74 -142.94
CA LEU A 429 45.01 -5.97 -143.57
C LEU A 429 44.46 -4.86 -142.66
N ASP A 430 44.27 -5.15 -141.37
CA ASP A 430 43.73 -4.20 -140.38
C ASP A 430 44.66 -2.99 -140.15
N GLN A 431 45.98 -3.23 -140.17
CA GLN A 431 46.99 -2.17 -140.10
C GLN A 431 47.03 -1.31 -141.38
N ALA A 432 46.74 -1.87 -142.55
CA ALA A 432 46.71 -1.14 -143.82
C ALA A 432 45.47 -0.23 -143.98
N GLN A 433 44.40 -0.45 -143.22
CA GLN A 433 43.11 0.24 -143.41
C GLN A 433 42.83 1.37 -142.41
N GLN A 434 43.68 1.67 -141.42
CA GLN A 434 43.44 2.82 -140.53
C GLN A 434 43.32 4.19 -141.24
N PRO A 435 44.06 4.50 -142.32
CA PRO A 435 43.81 5.71 -143.14
C PRO A 435 42.43 5.70 -143.84
N TYR A 436 41.89 4.52 -144.16
CA TYR A 436 40.59 4.35 -144.80
C TYR A 436 39.44 4.37 -143.79
N ASN A 437 39.62 3.85 -142.57
CA ASN A 437 38.58 3.89 -141.53
C ASN A 437 38.27 5.33 -141.09
N TYR A 438 39.28 6.19 -140.96
CA TYR A 438 39.08 7.64 -140.76
C TYR A 438 38.28 8.30 -141.90
N LEU A 439 38.46 7.83 -143.14
CA LEU A 439 37.72 8.31 -144.31
C LEU A 439 36.28 7.76 -144.34
N ILE A 440 36.05 6.51 -143.91
CA ILE A 440 34.74 5.87 -143.82
C ILE A 440 33.88 6.53 -142.73
N ASP A 441 34.45 6.83 -141.56
CA ASP A 441 33.72 7.56 -140.53
C ASP A 441 33.46 9.03 -140.93
N SER A 442 34.38 9.67 -141.67
CA SER A 442 34.12 10.97 -142.32
C SER A 442 32.96 10.91 -143.35
N VAL A 443 32.77 9.79 -144.05
CA VAL A 443 31.61 9.57 -144.94
C VAL A 443 30.34 9.38 -144.10
N ARG A 444 30.34 8.50 -143.10
CA ARG A 444 29.18 8.25 -142.23
C ARG A 444 28.71 9.50 -141.47
N GLN A 445 29.64 10.34 -141.02
CA GLN A 445 29.31 11.59 -140.34
C GLN A 445 28.65 12.59 -141.31
N ARG A 446 29.09 12.63 -142.57
CA ARG A 446 28.40 13.38 -143.64
C ARG A 446 27.03 12.82 -143.95
N ASP A 447 26.86 11.51 -144.08
CA ASP A 447 25.56 10.90 -144.39
C ASP A 447 24.51 11.13 -143.28
N ALA A 448 24.93 11.08 -142.01
CA ALA A 448 24.09 11.46 -140.88
C ALA A 448 23.69 12.94 -140.92
N GLN A 449 24.60 13.83 -141.31
CA GLN A 449 24.35 15.27 -141.41
C GLN A 449 23.48 15.63 -142.64
N ILE A 450 23.64 14.92 -143.75
CA ILE A 450 22.79 14.99 -144.94
C ILE A 450 21.34 14.65 -144.59
N ASN A 451 21.09 13.65 -143.74
CA ASN A 451 19.72 13.31 -143.34
C ASN A 451 19.09 14.37 -142.42
N LYS A 452 19.85 15.00 -141.50
CA LYS A 452 19.36 16.17 -140.75
C LYS A 452 19.08 17.38 -141.64
N GLN A 453 19.85 17.59 -142.70
CA GLN A 453 19.60 18.68 -143.65
C GLN A 453 18.37 18.41 -144.53
N LYS A 454 18.03 17.14 -144.83
CA LYS A 454 16.76 16.79 -145.47
C LYS A 454 15.56 17.11 -144.57
N GLU A 455 15.62 16.79 -143.27
CA GLU A 455 14.58 17.23 -142.31
C GLU A 455 14.45 18.75 -142.25
N HIS A 456 15.56 19.49 -142.35
CA HIS A 456 15.53 20.95 -142.31
C HIS A 456 14.96 21.58 -143.59
N ILE A 457 15.24 21.00 -144.77
CA ILE A 457 14.72 21.48 -146.06
C ILE A 457 13.25 21.11 -146.24
N ALA A 458 12.77 19.98 -145.70
CA ALA A 458 11.34 19.66 -145.70
C ALA A 458 10.46 20.75 -145.02
N ASN A 459 11.03 21.54 -144.10
CA ASN A 459 10.37 22.71 -143.52
C ASN A 459 10.43 23.95 -144.44
N LEU A 460 11.51 24.13 -145.22
CA LEU A 460 11.62 25.21 -146.21
C LEU A 460 10.75 24.95 -147.46
N GLU A 461 10.49 23.70 -147.79
CA GLU A 461 9.52 23.32 -148.83
C GLU A 461 8.09 23.77 -148.47
N ALA A 462 7.76 23.86 -147.16
CA ALA A 462 6.49 24.46 -146.72
C ALA A 462 6.47 26.00 -146.85
N ASP A 463 7.56 26.69 -146.52
CA ASP A 463 7.67 28.15 -146.70
C ASP A 463 7.62 28.56 -148.19
N VAL A 464 8.22 27.78 -149.08
CA VAL A 464 8.17 28.06 -150.53
C VAL A 464 6.76 27.84 -151.09
N GLN A 465 6.02 26.82 -150.63
CA GLN A 465 4.61 26.62 -151.01
C GLN A 465 3.69 27.78 -150.57
N GLN A 466 4.04 28.50 -149.50
CA GLN A 466 3.36 29.74 -149.11
C GLN A 466 3.59 30.86 -150.15
N LEU A 467 4.82 30.99 -150.68
CA LEU A 467 5.22 32.00 -151.67
C LEU A 467 4.77 31.68 -153.10
N GLU A 468 4.65 30.39 -153.48
CA GLU A 468 4.02 29.97 -154.74
C GLU A 468 2.58 30.51 -154.84
N LYS A 469 1.87 30.54 -153.72
CA LYS A 469 0.51 31.07 -153.57
C LYS A 469 0.43 32.57 -153.90
N GLU A 470 1.27 33.38 -153.22
CA GLU A 470 1.22 34.84 -153.31
C GLU A 470 1.63 35.36 -154.71
N ARG A 471 2.65 34.74 -155.34
CA ARG A 471 3.10 35.14 -156.69
C ARG A 471 2.03 34.89 -157.75
N ASP A 472 1.37 33.75 -157.70
CA ASP A 472 0.42 33.35 -158.72
C ASP A 472 -0.82 34.22 -158.70
N ASP A 473 -1.34 34.56 -157.52
CA ASP A 473 -2.42 35.54 -157.38
C ASP A 473 -1.99 36.93 -157.85
N LEU A 474 -0.75 37.35 -157.57
CA LEU A 474 -0.20 38.61 -158.05
C LEU A 474 -0.22 38.73 -159.58
N VAL A 475 0.39 37.78 -160.31
CA VAL A 475 0.68 37.97 -161.75
C VAL A 475 -0.46 37.47 -162.66
N ARG A 476 -1.45 36.74 -162.10
CA ARG A 476 -2.80 36.64 -162.70
C ARG A 476 -3.38 38.03 -162.99
N THR A 477 -3.15 39.04 -162.14
CA THR A 477 -3.58 40.43 -162.41
C THR A 477 -2.84 41.07 -163.59
N LYS A 478 -1.55 40.75 -163.80
CA LYS A 478 -0.79 41.27 -164.96
C LYS A 478 -1.24 40.63 -166.27
N ASN A 479 -1.62 39.35 -166.27
CA ASN A 479 -2.18 38.73 -167.48
C ASN A 479 -3.61 39.22 -167.78
N ASN A 480 -4.37 39.67 -166.78
CA ASN A 480 -5.58 40.46 -167.04
C ASN A 480 -5.24 41.81 -167.71
N MET A 481 -4.15 42.48 -167.29
CA MET A 481 -3.62 43.67 -167.99
C MET A 481 -3.03 43.39 -169.39
N SER A 482 -2.84 42.12 -169.79
CA SER A 482 -2.48 41.80 -171.19
C SER A 482 -3.59 42.24 -172.14
N LEU A 483 -4.83 41.86 -171.80
CA LEU A 483 -5.96 41.91 -172.70
C LEU A 483 -6.58 43.31 -172.81
N ASP A 484 -6.37 44.17 -171.80
CA ASP A 484 -6.85 45.56 -171.83
C ASP A 484 -5.96 46.48 -172.69
N LEU A 485 -4.66 46.18 -172.85
CA LEU A 485 -3.76 46.99 -173.68
C LEU A 485 -3.69 46.52 -175.15
N GLU A 486 -3.78 45.21 -175.41
CA GLU A 486 -3.99 44.68 -176.77
C GLU A 486 -5.32 45.16 -177.37
N ARG A 487 -6.38 45.24 -176.56
CA ARG A 487 -7.68 45.79 -176.98
C ARG A 487 -7.64 47.29 -177.29
N LEU A 488 -6.84 48.06 -176.54
CA LEU A 488 -7.07 49.49 -176.46
C LEU A 488 -6.77 50.22 -177.76
N LEU A 489 -5.56 50.10 -178.31
CA LEU A 489 -5.07 51.05 -179.31
C LEU A 489 -4.46 50.46 -180.59
N ASN A 490 -4.72 49.18 -180.87
CA ASN A 490 -5.02 48.77 -182.26
C ASN A 490 -6.14 49.67 -182.83
N GLN A 491 -7.14 50.03 -182.00
CA GLN A 491 -8.18 51.01 -182.38
C GLN A 491 -7.62 52.39 -182.76
N LYS A 492 -6.36 52.74 -182.42
CA LYS A 492 -5.76 54.04 -182.78
C LYS A 492 -5.21 54.08 -184.20
N GLU A 493 -4.66 52.96 -184.69
CA GLU A 493 -4.17 52.86 -186.06
C GLU A 493 -5.35 52.92 -187.05
N GLU A 494 -6.54 52.45 -186.64
CA GLU A 494 -7.77 52.52 -187.43
C GLU A 494 -8.51 53.88 -187.29
N MET A 495 -8.72 54.39 -186.08
CA MET A 495 -9.58 55.57 -185.81
C MET A 495 -9.10 56.92 -186.40
N SER A 496 -7.87 57.04 -186.91
CA SER A 496 -7.41 58.31 -187.52
C SER A 496 -6.78 58.20 -188.91
N VAL A 497 -6.84 57.03 -189.56
CA VAL A 497 -6.95 57.03 -191.03
C VAL A 497 -8.27 57.71 -191.42
N MET A 498 -9.33 57.44 -190.68
CA MET A 498 -10.71 57.87 -190.97
C MET A 498 -11.01 59.36 -190.76
N LYS A 499 -10.06 60.17 -190.22
CA LYS A 499 -10.13 61.65 -190.30
C LYS A 499 -9.34 62.25 -191.48
N GLN A 500 -9.01 61.40 -192.44
CA GLN A 500 -9.12 61.67 -193.88
C GLN A 500 -9.95 62.92 -194.24
N VAL A 501 -9.28 63.91 -194.85
CA VAL A 501 -9.79 64.80 -195.92
C VAL A 501 -10.95 65.75 -195.59
N VAL A 502 -11.64 65.62 -194.45
CA VAL A 502 -12.71 66.54 -194.01
C VAL A 502 -12.20 67.99 -193.83
N MET A 503 -10.90 68.17 -193.60
CA MET A 503 -10.17 69.43 -193.71
C MET A 503 -8.79 69.13 -194.35
N ASN A 504 -8.16 70.00 -195.17
CA ASN A 504 -8.14 71.47 -195.19
C ASN A 504 -7.68 72.11 -193.87
N LEU A 505 -6.90 71.33 -193.10
CA LEU A 505 -6.00 71.69 -191.99
C LEU A 505 -5.36 70.39 -191.46
N SER A 506 -4.08 70.07 -191.68
CA SER A 506 -3.07 70.60 -192.62
C SER A 506 -1.93 69.58 -192.79
N ASN A 507 -1.37 69.47 -194.00
CA ASN A 507 -0.12 68.76 -194.36
C ASN A 507 -0.08 67.21 -194.17
N ARG A 508 0.37 66.48 -195.20
CA ARG A 508 0.47 65.00 -195.19
C ARG A 508 1.53 64.47 -196.17
N GLN A 509 2.60 63.85 -195.66
CA GLN A 509 3.77 63.25 -196.36
C GLN A 509 4.55 62.39 -195.31
N TYR A 510 5.34 61.35 -195.61
CA TYR A 510 5.52 60.46 -196.79
C TYR A 510 6.41 59.25 -196.38
N GLY A 511 6.13 58.02 -196.85
CA GLY A 511 7.04 56.84 -196.72
C GLY A 511 7.32 56.32 -195.29
N GLU A 512 8.20 55.34 -195.04
CA GLU A 512 8.77 54.30 -195.94
C GLU A 512 9.52 53.17 -195.15
N LYS A 513 9.65 51.97 -195.76
CA LYS A 513 10.72 50.94 -195.62
C LYS A 513 11.08 50.27 -194.26
N LYS A 514 11.26 48.93 -194.35
CA LYS A 514 12.37 48.03 -193.89
C LYS A 514 13.33 48.50 -192.76
N THR A 515 13.85 47.56 -191.94
CA THR A 515 15.29 47.10 -191.95
C THR A 515 15.66 46.07 -190.86
N LYS A 516 16.90 45.53 -190.93
CA LYS A 516 17.62 44.73 -189.90
C LYS A 516 18.64 45.64 -189.18
N SER A 517 19.07 45.35 -187.93
CA SER A 517 20.45 45.61 -187.46
C SER A 517 20.80 44.94 -186.11
N ARG A 518 22.01 45.22 -185.59
CA ARG A 518 22.72 44.65 -184.42
C ARG A 518 22.82 45.61 -183.22
N ASP A 519 23.30 45.10 -182.07
CA ASP A 519 24.54 45.51 -181.33
C ASP A 519 24.48 45.73 -179.78
N LEU A 520 25.54 45.23 -179.09
CA LEU A 520 26.29 45.76 -177.91
C LEU A 520 25.75 45.82 -176.42
N ALA A 521 26.32 44.95 -175.57
CA ALA A 521 27.29 45.24 -174.45
C ALA A 521 26.95 45.27 -172.91
N ARG A 522 27.83 44.57 -172.13
CA ARG A 522 28.32 44.79 -170.71
C ARG A 522 27.42 44.44 -169.48
N PRO A 523 27.94 44.30 -168.20
CA PRO A 523 29.34 44.28 -167.66
C PRO A 523 29.77 43.29 -166.49
N LYS A 524 31.11 43.03 -166.35
CA LYS A 524 31.94 42.62 -165.13
C LYS A 524 31.78 41.21 -164.45
N SER A 525 32.44 40.78 -163.34
CA SER A 525 33.89 40.59 -162.88
C SER A 525 34.02 40.59 -161.31
N PRO A 526 35.07 40.12 -160.53
CA PRO A 526 36.37 39.41 -160.78
C PRO A 526 36.81 38.36 -159.65
N SER A 527 38.14 38.12 -159.45
CA SER A 527 38.88 37.66 -158.20
C SER A 527 39.26 36.17 -157.91
N THR A 528 39.93 35.90 -156.75
CA THR A 528 41.32 35.30 -156.72
C THR A 528 41.93 34.83 -155.35
N HIS A 529 42.90 33.88 -155.39
CA HIS A 529 44.12 33.62 -154.53
C HIS A 529 44.18 32.82 -153.17
N LYS A 530 45.06 31.77 -153.13
CA LYS A 530 46.23 31.39 -152.24
C LYS A 530 46.23 31.27 -150.65
N THR A 531 47.02 30.27 -150.15
CA THR A 531 47.94 30.19 -148.93
C THR A 531 47.42 30.21 -147.45
N PHE A 532 48.14 29.78 -146.35
CA PHE A 532 49.22 28.76 -146.04
C PHE A 532 49.69 28.75 -144.53
N GLY A 533 50.23 27.63 -143.97
CA GLY A 533 51.01 27.50 -142.68
C GLY A 533 50.21 27.31 -141.36
N SER A 534 50.74 26.98 -140.15
CA SER A 534 51.99 26.29 -139.67
C SER A 534 52.10 26.14 -138.11
N PHE A 535 52.51 24.96 -137.55
CA PHE A 535 53.22 24.70 -136.23
C PHE A 535 52.49 25.04 -134.88
N GLU A 536 52.86 24.72 -133.60
CA GLU A 536 53.88 23.94 -132.79
C GLU A 536 53.43 23.87 -131.27
N PRO A 537 54.20 23.54 -130.17
CA PRO A 537 55.19 22.46 -129.81
C PRO A 537 55.07 21.83 -128.35
N HIS A 538 56.01 20.91 -127.99
CA HIS A 538 56.63 20.52 -126.67
C HIS A 538 55.95 19.81 -125.43
N ASP A 539 56.48 18.59 -125.14
CA ASP A 539 57.02 17.96 -123.88
C ASP A 539 56.25 17.26 -122.70
N GLU A 540 56.47 15.93 -122.59
CA GLU A 540 57.01 15.06 -121.47
C GLU A 540 56.42 15.00 -120.01
N PRO A 541 56.75 13.98 -119.15
CA PRO A 541 56.95 12.52 -119.35
C PRO A 541 56.42 11.53 -118.24
N GLU A 542 56.39 10.22 -118.56
CA GLU A 542 56.68 8.96 -117.77
C GLU A 542 56.09 8.50 -116.36
N ILE A 543 55.81 7.17 -116.28
CA ILE A 543 56.13 6.15 -115.21
C ILE A 543 55.18 5.73 -114.01
N VAL A 544 54.68 4.46 -114.09
CA VAL A 544 54.62 3.31 -113.10
C VAL A 544 53.68 3.24 -111.83
N LYS A 545 52.75 2.25 -111.88
CA LYS A 545 52.15 1.37 -110.80
C LYS A 545 51.33 2.04 -109.62
N PRO A 546 50.95 1.38 -108.48
CA PRO A 546 49.58 0.80 -108.37
C PRO A 546 48.78 0.94 -107.02
N GLY A 547 47.43 0.88 -107.08
CA GLY A 547 46.60 0.13 -106.10
C GLY A 547 45.53 0.84 -105.22
N PHE A 548 44.55 0.02 -104.78
CA PHE A 548 43.65 0.11 -103.59
C PHE A 548 42.51 1.17 -103.45
N ILE A 549 41.27 0.65 -103.22
CA ILE A 549 40.02 1.25 -102.63
C ILE A 549 39.42 2.54 -103.28
N THR A 550 38.12 2.90 -103.19
CA THR A 550 37.15 2.90 -102.06
C THR A 550 35.69 3.20 -102.52
N VAL A 551 34.68 2.91 -101.66
CA VAL A 551 33.42 3.71 -101.40
C VAL A 551 32.34 3.83 -102.51
N THR A 552 31.01 3.67 -102.27
CA THR A 552 30.18 3.11 -101.17
C THR A 552 28.97 2.34 -101.79
N ASN A 553 27.64 2.41 -101.53
CA ASN A 553 26.67 3.08 -100.61
C ASN A 553 25.36 2.22 -100.59
N ASP A 554 24.45 2.16 -99.61
CA ASP A 554 23.83 3.08 -98.63
C ASP A 554 22.85 4.12 -99.23
N LYS A 555 21.69 4.49 -98.64
CA LYS A 555 21.15 4.41 -97.25
C LYS A 555 19.58 4.43 -97.33
N SER A 556 18.71 4.58 -96.31
CA SER A 556 18.83 5.07 -94.93
C SER A 556 17.64 4.63 -94.01
N HIS A 557 17.78 4.88 -92.70
CA HIS A 557 16.69 4.93 -91.71
C HIS A 557 16.16 6.37 -91.49
N TRP A 558 15.03 6.53 -90.79
CA TRP A 558 14.92 7.46 -89.66
C TRP A 558 13.92 6.93 -88.60
N SER A 559 13.57 7.68 -87.54
CA SER A 559 12.76 7.15 -86.41
C SER A 559 12.09 8.23 -85.54
N LYS A 560 11.02 7.83 -84.80
CA LYS A 560 10.61 8.24 -83.41
C LYS A 560 9.08 8.37 -83.15
N LYS A 561 8.71 8.01 -81.90
CA LYS A 561 7.69 8.63 -80.99
C LYS A 561 6.17 8.33 -81.06
N LEU A 562 5.64 8.14 -79.83
CA LEU A 562 4.38 8.65 -79.21
C LEU A 562 3.13 7.74 -78.97
N LYS A 563 2.89 7.49 -77.67
CA LYS A 563 1.62 7.60 -76.88
C LYS A 563 0.31 6.83 -77.19
N GLN A 564 -0.19 6.24 -76.10
CA GLN A 564 -1.58 6.24 -75.55
C GLN A 564 -2.68 5.28 -76.05
N LYS A 565 -3.31 4.63 -75.04
CA LYS A 565 -4.74 4.24 -74.90
C LYS A 565 -5.25 3.11 -75.83
N ASN A 566 -6.00 2.13 -75.30
CA ASN A 566 -7.46 2.12 -75.01
C ASN A 566 -8.31 2.43 -76.26
N THR A 567 -9.37 1.68 -76.60
CA THR A 567 -10.06 0.61 -75.84
C THR A 567 -10.91 -0.31 -76.73
N GLU A 568 -11.31 -1.46 -76.18
CA GLU A 568 -12.54 -2.22 -76.54
C GLU A 568 -12.62 -2.75 -78.00
N GLN A 569 -13.64 -3.50 -78.45
CA GLN A 569 -14.73 -4.25 -77.78
C GLN A 569 -14.53 -5.77 -78.13
N SER A 570 -15.32 -6.79 -77.76
CA SER A 570 -16.57 -6.98 -76.98
C SER A 570 -16.66 -8.50 -76.65
N THR A 571 -17.62 -9.12 -75.95
CA THR A 571 -18.50 -8.96 -74.75
C THR A 571 -19.32 -10.28 -74.71
N LYS A 572 -19.97 -10.80 -73.65
CA LYS A 572 -20.47 -10.34 -72.34
C LYS A 572 -20.03 -11.38 -71.25
N PHE A 573 -20.31 -11.28 -69.94
CA PHE A 573 -21.12 -10.30 -69.19
C PHE A 573 -20.33 -9.65 -68.02
N SER A 574 -20.52 -9.82 -66.69
CA SER A 574 -21.48 -10.56 -65.85
C SER A 574 -21.58 -9.95 -64.43
N LYS A 575 -22.29 -10.58 -63.49
CA LYS A 575 -22.47 -10.13 -62.08
C LYS A 575 -22.12 -11.28 -61.10
N VAL A 576 -21.47 -11.11 -59.95
CA VAL A 576 -21.40 -10.05 -58.91
C VAL A 576 -22.57 -10.09 -57.90
N TYR A 577 -22.27 -10.53 -56.66
CA TYR A 577 -22.82 -10.16 -55.33
C TYR A 577 -22.05 -11.03 -54.29
N ALA A 578 -21.83 -10.66 -53.01
CA ALA A 578 -21.47 -9.37 -52.40
C ALA A 578 -20.86 -9.62 -51.00
N THR A 579 -20.22 -8.62 -50.40
CA THR A 579 -19.77 -8.65 -49.00
C THR A 579 -20.79 -8.04 -48.05
N ALA A 580 -20.96 -8.65 -46.86
CA ALA A 580 -21.52 -8.00 -45.69
C ALA A 580 -20.90 -8.62 -44.42
N LYS A 581 -20.38 -7.77 -43.53
CA LYS A 581 -20.20 -8.11 -42.11
C LYS A 581 -21.43 -7.61 -41.35
N SER A 582 -21.80 -8.33 -40.30
CA SER A 582 -22.31 -7.75 -39.06
C SER A 582 -21.76 -8.55 -37.88
#